data_AF-A0A1G4RTE1-F1
#
_entry.id   AF-A0A1G4RTE1-F1
#
_cell.length_a   1.000
_cell.length_b   1.000
_cell.length_c   1.000
_cell.angle_alpha   90.00
_cell.angle_beta   90.00
_cell.angle_gamma   90.00
#
_symmetry.space_group_name_H-M   'P 1'
#
loop_
_entity.id
_entity.type
_entity.pdbx_description
1 polymer ?
#
loop_
_entity_poly.entity_id
_entity_poly.type
_entity_poly.pdbx_seq_one_letter_code
_entity_poly.pdbx_strand_id
1 'polypeptide(L)'
;MRKLISIFMAAALILSMTACTGKNIDIEEVKKTEGTMLTIGVISSSDMTLEENERSSRHIDVSYSGYAYNPNPVNHEGVLMTDEDYLAVYEFCLDAVESGRYKDYQEEIDDGIIYSFTFYDENAVPHNFYTGAVYGDSDLNRIRNIITSYSLD
;
A
#
# COMPACT_ATOMS: atom_id res chain seq x y z
N MET A 1 -37.22 31.25 39.83
CA MET A 1 -36.75 31.25 38.43
C MET A 1 -35.23 31.38 38.40
N ARG A 2 -34.52 30.30 38.08
CA ARG A 2 -33.23 30.25 37.36
C ARG A 2 -33.00 28.79 36.97
N LYS A 3 -32.87 28.57 35.67
CA LYS A 3 -32.72 27.28 34.98
C LYS A 3 -31.24 26.88 34.92
N LEU A 4 -31.02 25.57 34.99
CA LEU A 4 -30.08 24.72 34.24
C LEU A 4 -28.56 25.08 34.25
N ILE A 5 -27.74 24.06 34.47
CA ILE A 5 -26.86 23.40 33.47
C ILE A 5 -25.68 22.78 34.24
N SER A 6 -25.54 21.46 34.20
CA SER A 6 -24.25 20.76 34.28
C SER A 6 -24.44 19.29 33.87
N ILE A 7 -24.61 19.06 32.58
CA ILE A 7 -24.31 17.79 31.94
C ILE A 7 -23.36 18.13 30.80
N PHE A 8 -22.05 18.05 31.06
CA PHE A 8 -21.01 18.05 30.04
C PHE A 8 -20.08 16.88 30.36
N MET A 9 -20.56 15.68 30.06
CA MET A 9 -19.78 14.44 30.16
C MET A 9 -20.14 13.56 28.96
N ALA A 10 -19.88 14.08 27.76
CA ALA A 10 -19.97 13.35 26.50
C ALA A 10 -19.25 14.14 25.38
N ALA A 11 -17.93 14.27 25.47
CA ALA A 11 -17.13 14.83 24.37
C ALA A 11 -15.66 14.37 24.44
N ALA A 12 -15.43 13.08 24.70
CA ALA A 12 -14.08 12.50 24.69
C ALA A 12 -14.02 11.18 23.91
N LEU A 13 -14.86 11.03 22.88
CA LEU A 13 -14.92 9.85 22.01
C LEU A 13 -15.18 10.24 20.54
N ILE A 14 -14.42 11.22 20.03
CA ILE A 14 -14.21 11.39 18.58
C ILE A 14 -12.76 11.88 18.40
N LEU A 15 -11.80 10.98 18.59
CA LEU A 15 -10.38 11.22 18.23
C LEU A 15 -9.76 10.02 17.51
N SER A 16 -10.57 9.06 17.07
CA SER A 16 -10.16 8.00 16.16
C SER A 16 -10.88 8.22 14.84
N MET A 17 -10.14 8.26 13.73
CA MET A 17 -10.57 8.56 12.35
C MET A 17 -10.52 10.04 11.96
N THR A 18 -9.30 10.57 11.78
CA THR A 18 -8.92 11.43 10.64
C THR A 18 -7.45 11.79 10.80
N ALA A 19 -6.56 10.82 10.55
CA ALA A 19 -5.28 11.15 9.96
C ALA A 19 -5.46 11.14 8.42
N CYS A 20 -6.44 11.90 7.93
CA CYS A 20 -6.51 12.27 6.53
C CYS A 20 -5.67 13.53 6.43
N THR A 21 -4.43 13.40 5.96
CA THR A 21 -3.71 14.53 5.38
C THR A 21 -4.57 15.09 4.27
N GLY A 22 -5.25 16.21 4.53
CA GLY A 22 -6.27 16.81 3.66
C GLY A 22 -5.72 17.44 2.38
N LYS A 23 -5.05 16.65 1.53
CA LYS A 23 -4.90 16.96 0.11
C LYS A 23 -6.17 16.44 -0.57
N ASN A 24 -6.94 17.32 -1.20
CA ASN A 24 -7.92 16.88 -2.19
C ASN A 24 -7.15 16.34 -3.38
N ILE A 25 -6.91 15.04 -3.41
CA ILE A 25 -6.27 14.36 -4.53
C ILE A 25 -7.31 14.23 -5.65
N ASP A 26 -7.02 14.82 -6.81
CA ASP A 26 -7.82 14.62 -8.01
C ASP A 26 -7.39 13.32 -8.69
N ILE A 27 -8.09 12.23 -8.35
CA ILE A 27 -7.77 10.89 -8.87
C ILE A 27 -7.84 10.83 -10.41
N GLU A 28 -8.68 11.66 -11.04
CA GLU A 28 -8.83 11.67 -12.49
C GLU A 28 -7.62 12.31 -13.18
N GLU A 29 -6.95 13.26 -12.52
CA GLU A 29 -5.68 13.80 -13.00
C GLU A 29 -4.55 12.79 -12.78
N VAL A 30 -4.48 12.19 -11.59
CA VAL A 30 -3.47 11.17 -11.27
C VAL A 30 -3.54 9.99 -12.25
N LYS A 31 -4.73 9.54 -12.63
CA LYS A 31 -4.94 8.42 -13.57
C LYS A 31 -4.53 8.71 -15.02
N LYS A 32 -4.19 9.96 -15.36
CA LYS A 32 -3.63 10.31 -16.68
C LYS A 32 -2.15 9.99 -16.80
N THR A 33 -1.47 9.78 -15.68
CA THR A 33 -0.07 9.35 -15.66
C THR A 33 0.05 7.95 -16.28
N GLU A 34 1.05 7.77 -17.13
CA GLU A 34 1.34 6.46 -17.70
C GLU A 34 2.32 5.68 -16.82
N GLY A 35 2.11 4.37 -16.71
CA GLY A 35 3.05 3.45 -16.06
C GLY A 35 2.61 2.92 -14.70
N THR A 36 3.56 2.29 -14.01
CA THR A 36 3.37 1.69 -12.69
C THR A 36 3.38 2.78 -11.63
N MET A 37 2.46 2.69 -10.67
CA MET A 37 2.39 3.54 -9.47
C MET A 37 3.06 2.83 -8.29
N LEU A 38 2.75 1.56 -8.05
CA LEU A 38 3.30 0.78 -6.94
C LEU A 38 3.72 -0.60 -7.44
N THR A 39 4.90 -1.04 -7.02
CA THR A 39 5.34 -2.44 -7.11
C THR A 39 5.56 -2.98 -5.71
N ILE A 40 4.93 -4.12 -5.41
CA ILE A 40 5.22 -4.96 -4.25
C ILE A 40 6.01 -6.17 -4.73
N GLY A 41 7.31 -6.17 -4.49
CA GLY A 41 8.16 -7.33 -4.72
C GLY A 41 7.96 -8.37 -3.63
N VAL A 42 7.90 -9.64 -4.01
CA VAL A 42 7.77 -10.79 -3.12
C VAL A 42 8.90 -11.75 -3.45
N ILE A 43 9.81 -11.96 -2.50
CA ILE A 43 10.94 -12.88 -2.62
C ILE A 43 10.98 -13.82 -1.43
N SER A 44 11.49 -15.03 -1.63
CA SER A 44 11.77 -15.91 -0.51
C SER A 44 13.09 -15.52 0.15
N SER A 45 13.14 -15.56 1.49
CA SER A 45 14.35 -15.28 2.27
C SER A 45 15.21 -16.53 2.53
N SER A 46 14.84 -17.68 1.96
CA SER A 46 15.66 -18.89 2.05
C SER A 46 16.87 -18.81 1.13
N ASP A 47 17.94 -19.53 1.48
CA ASP A 47 19.09 -19.67 0.60
C ASP A 47 18.65 -20.31 -0.72
N MET A 48 18.73 -19.54 -1.81
CA MET A 48 18.36 -19.95 -3.16
C MET A 48 19.49 -19.61 -4.12
N THR A 49 19.62 -20.41 -5.18
CA THR A 49 20.44 -19.99 -6.32
C THR A 49 19.80 -18.77 -7.00
N LEU A 50 20.59 -18.02 -7.78
CA LEU A 50 20.06 -16.87 -8.53
C LEU A 50 18.90 -17.28 -9.46
N GLU A 51 19.03 -18.41 -10.15
CA GLU A 51 17.99 -18.94 -11.04
C GLU A 51 16.69 -19.28 -10.29
N GLU A 52 16.80 -19.88 -9.10
CA GLU A 52 15.64 -20.19 -8.26
C GLU A 52 14.98 -18.93 -7.69
N ASN A 53 15.79 -17.94 -7.30
CA ASN A 53 15.29 -16.66 -6.83
C ASN A 53 14.54 -15.92 -7.96
N GLU A 54 15.11 -15.83 -9.15
CA GLU A 54 14.45 -15.21 -10.31
C GLU A 54 13.13 -15.90 -10.67
N ARG A 55 13.08 -17.24 -10.61
CA ARG A 55 11.86 -18.01 -10.87
C ARG A 55 10.79 -17.91 -9.78
N SER A 56 11.20 -17.70 -8.53
CA SER A 56 10.29 -17.65 -7.39
C SER A 56 9.83 -16.23 -7.05
N SER A 57 10.58 -15.22 -7.50
CA SER A 57 10.24 -13.80 -7.36
C SER A 57 8.93 -13.48 -8.07
N ARG A 58 8.09 -12.71 -7.40
CA ARG A 58 6.79 -12.26 -7.92
C ARG A 58 6.63 -10.79 -7.62
N HIS A 59 6.04 -10.05 -8.54
CA HIS A 59 5.72 -8.63 -8.36
C HIS A 59 4.22 -8.45 -8.44
N ILE A 60 3.64 -7.82 -7.43
CA ILE A 60 2.26 -7.35 -7.48
C ILE A 60 2.33 -5.87 -7.82
N ASP A 61 1.73 -5.46 -8.93
CA ASP A 61 1.82 -4.09 -9.43
C ASP A 61 0.47 -3.39 -9.42
N VAL A 62 0.49 -2.07 -9.25
CA VAL A 62 -0.66 -1.18 -9.49
C VAL A 62 -0.23 -0.12 -10.47
N SER A 63 -0.97 0.06 -11.57
CA SER A 63 -0.73 1.14 -12.53
C SER A 63 -1.39 2.44 -12.08
N TYR A 64 -0.89 3.57 -12.61
CA TYR A 64 -1.56 4.86 -12.46
C TYR A 64 -2.97 4.88 -13.04
N SER A 65 -3.23 4.11 -14.10
CA SER A 65 -4.57 3.93 -14.65
C SER A 65 -5.54 3.15 -13.74
N GLY A 66 -5.09 2.70 -12.56
CA GLY A 66 -5.91 2.06 -11.55
C GLY A 66 -6.05 0.54 -11.70
N TYR A 67 -5.23 -0.10 -12.52
CA TYR A 67 -5.26 -1.56 -12.68
C TYR A 67 -4.28 -2.23 -11.71
N ALA A 68 -4.76 -3.23 -10.99
CA ALA A 68 -3.94 -4.13 -10.18
C ALA A 68 -3.53 -5.36 -11.01
N TYR A 69 -2.25 -5.68 -11.01
CA TYR A 69 -1.65 -6.82 -11.66
C TYR A 69 -1.08 -7.75 -10.60
N ASN A 70 -1.81 -8.82 -10.29
CA ASN A 70 -1.34 -9.84 -9.36
C ASN A 70 -0.87 -11.06 -10.18
N PRO A 71 0.40 -11.48 -10.08
CA PRO A 71 0.97 -12.51 -10.93
C PRO A 71 0.34 -13.87 -10.61
N ASN A 72 -0.68 -14.22 -11.37
CA ASN A 72 -1.11 -15.60 -11.56
C ASN A 72 -0.32 -16.14 -12.77
N PRO A 73 0.36 -17.30 -12.67
CA PRO A 73 1.07 -17.90 -13.80
C PRO A 73 0.16 -18.22 -15.01
N VAL A 74 -1.16 -18.13 -14.84
CA VAL A 74 -2.16 -18.39 -15.88
C VAL A 74 -2.73 -17.08 -16.47
N ASN A 75 -2.70 -15.96 -15.74
CA ASN A 75 -3.37 -14.73 -16.14
C ASN A 75 -2.53 -13.49 -15.80
N HIS A 76 -2.25 -12.70 -16.83
CA HIS A 76 -1.50 -11.43 -16.74
C HIS A 76 -2.39 -10.21 -16.97
N GLU A 77 -3.72 -10.39 -17.09
CA GLU A 77 -4.66 -9.29 -17.22
C GLU A 77 -4.81 -8.56 -15.89
N GLY A 78 -4.62 -7.24 -15.92
CA GLY A 78 -4.88 -6.40 -14.76
C GLY A 78 -6.39 -6.25 -14.51
N VAL A 79 -6.76 -6.12 -13.24
CA VAL A 79 -8.15 -5.86 -12.83
C VAL A 79 -8.27 -4.41 -12.37
N LEU A 80 -9.27 -3.70 -12.89
CA LEU A 80 -9.52 -2.31 -12.53
C LEU A 80 -9.99 -2.23 -11.07
N MET A 81 -9.29 -1.42 -10.26
CA MET A 81 -9.63 -1.17 -8.87
C MET A 81 -10.81 -0.21 -8.74
N THR A 82 -11.52 -0.29 -7.61
CA THR A 82 -12.43 0.79 -7.23
C THR A 82 -11.65 2.07 -6.93
N ASP A 83 -12.28 3.23 -7.12
CA ASP A 83 -11.64 4.52 -6.82
C ASP A 83 -11.26 4.66 -5.34
N GLU A 84 -12.08 4.10 -4.45
CA GLU A 84 -11.82 4.11 -3.00
C GLU A 84 -10.56 3.31 -2.66
N ASP A 85 -10.43 2.09 -3.19
CA ASP A 85 -9.25 1.26 -2.95
C ASP A 85 -8.00 1.83 -3.62
N TYR A 86 -8.13 2.32 -4.85
CA TYR A 86 -7.04 2.99 -5.56
C TYR A 86 -6.51 4.19 -4.77
N LEU A 87 -7.41 5.06 -4.30
CA LEU A 87 -7.06 6.22 -3.50
C LEU A 87 -6.39 5.80 -2.19
N ALA A 88 -6.90 4.77 -1.51
CA ALA A 88 -6.30 4.27 -0.29
C ALA A 88 -4.86 3.74 -0.48
N VAL A 89 -4.56 3.13 -1.64
CA VAL A 89 -3.20 2.70 -1.99
C VAL A 89 -2.31 3.89 -2.35
N TYR A 90 -2.81 4.82 -3.15
CA TYR A 90 -2.06 6.01 -3.58
C TYR A 90 -1.70 6.91 -2.39
N GLU A 91 -2.65 7.21 -1.52
CA GLU A 91 -2.44 8.02 -0.31
C GLU A 91 -1.45 7.36 0.65
N PHE A 92 -1.52 6.03 0.81
CA PHE A 92 -0.55 5.29 1.60
C PHE A 92 0.86 5.45 1.06
N CYS A 93 1.05 5.32 -0.27
CA CYS A 93 2.36 5.46 -0.88
C CYS A 93 2.93 6.88 -0.71
N LEU A 94 2.10 7.90 -0.93
CA LEU A 94 2.48 9.29 -0.72
C LEU A 94 2.90 9.54 0.73
N ASP A 95 2.08 9.15 1.71
CA ASP A 95 2.37 9.33 3.13
C ASP A 95 3.63 8.58 3.54
N ALA A 96 3.82 7.33 3.09
CA ALA A 96 4.99 6.53 3.40
C ALA A 96 6.29 7.18 2.92
N VAL A 97 6.30 7.72 1.70
CA VAL A 97 7.47 8.40 1.11
C VAL A 97 7.68 9.78 1.72
N GLU A 98 6.64 10.62 1.82
CA GLU A 98 6.75 11.99 2.35
C GLU A 98 7.14 12.01 3.83
N SER A 99 6.58 11.12 4.64
CA SER A 99 6.88 11.03 6.08
C SER A 99 8.16 10.27 6.39
N GLY A 100 8.60 9.38 5.48
CA GLY A 100 9.68 8.44 5.73
C GLY A 100 9.37 7.43 6.84
N ARG A 101 8.09 7.16 7.13
CA ARG A 101 7.62 6.30 8.25
C ARG A 101 8.37 4.97 8.36
N TYR A 102 8.72 4.38 7.23
CA TYR A 102 9.29 3.04 7.16
C TYR A 102 10.82 3.00 7.02
N LYS A 103 11.49 4.16 7.01
CA LYS A 103 12.94 4.25 6.75
C LYS A 103 13.79 3.43 7.74
N ASP A 104 13.39 3.43 9.01
CA ASP A 104 14.07 2.71 10.10
C ASP A 104 13.23 1.53 10.62
N TYR A 105 12.10 1.22 9.98
CA TYR A 105 11.22 0.13 10.39
C TYR A 105 11.79 -1.20 9.90
N GLN A 106 11.89 -2.17 10.80
CA GLN A 106 12.38 -3.51 10.51
C GLN A 106 11.55 -4.52 11.29
N GLU A 107 11.25 -5.63 10.62
CA GLU A 107 10.63 -6.80 11.24
C GLU A 107 11.59 -7.98 11.12
N GLU A 108 11.61 -8.86 12.12
CA GLU A 108 12.29 -10.14 12.02
C GLU A 108 11.58 -11.03 10.97
N ILE A 109 12.37 -11.71 10.14
CA ILE A 109 11.87 -12.56 9.07
C ILE A 109 11.80 -14.00 9.60
N ASP A 110 10.62 -14.42 10.06
CA ASP A 110 10.43 -15.77 10.62
C ASP A 110 10.02 -16.81 9.56
N ASP A 111 9.26 -16.40 8.54
CA ASP A 111 8.48 -17.33 7.72
C ASP A 111 9.08 -17.59 6.33
N GLY A 112 10.19 -16.93 5.98
CA GLY A 112 10.85 -17.17 4.71
C GLY A 112 10.41 -16.28 3.55
N ILE A 113 9.65 -15.20 3.76
CA ILE A 113 9.20 -14.26 2.71
C ILE A 113 9.56 -12.82 3.09
N ILE A 114 10.18 -12.12 2.14
CA ILE A 114 10.45 -10.68 2.23
C ILE A 114 9.63 -9.97 1.16
N TYR A 115 9.05 -8.85 1.56
CA TYR A 115 8.37 -7.93 0.69
C TYR A 115 9.21 -6.68 0.48
N SER A 116 9.11 -6.07 -0.69
CA SER A 116 9.62 -4.72 -0.95
C SER A 116 8.50 -3.86 -1.53
N PHE A 117 8.40 -2.61 -1.09
CA PHE A 117 7.39 -1.68 -1.59
C PHE A 117 8.10 -0.50 -2.25
N THR A 118 7.86 -0.33 -3.54
CA THR A 118 8.45 0.74 -4.36
C THR A 118 7.34 1.55 -5.00
N PHE A 119 7.22 2.82 -4.59
CA PHE A 119 6.32 3.78 -5.22
C PHE A 119 7.05 4.51 -6.35
N TYR A 120 6.44 4.63 -7.50
CA TYR A 120 6.94 5.40 -8.63
C TYR A 120 6.14 6.69 -8.70
N ASP A 121 6.79 7.84 -8.57
CA ASP A 121 6.09 9.13 -8.68
C ASP A 121 5.63 9.42 -10.13
N GLU A 122 4.94 10.54 -10.33
CA GLU A 122 4.40 10.95 -11.63
C GLU A 122 5.47 11.16 -12.71
N ASN A 123 6.75 11.25 -12.32
CA ASN A 123 7.90 11.34 -13.22
C ASN A 123 8.60 9.97 -13.41
N ALA A 124 7.97 8.88 -12.99
CA ALA A 124 8.51 7.52 -12.98
C ALA A 124 9.78 7.36 -12.13
N VAL A 125 10.02 8.22 -11.14
CA VAL A 125 11.15 8.07 -10.22
C VAL A 125 10.80 7.06 -9.13
N PRO A 126 11.61 6.01 -8.92
CA PRO A 126 11.33 5.00 -7.92
C PRO A 126 11.72 5.46 -6.50
N HIS A 127 10.83 5.21 -5.55
CA HIS A 127 10.98 5.45 -4.12
C HIS A 127 10.71 4.14 -3.38
N ASN A 128 11.76 3.36 -3.13
CA ASN A 128 11.67 2.20 -2.23
C ASN A 128 11.59 2.72 -0.79
N PHE A 129 10.43 2.54 -0.17
CA PHE A 129 10.20 3.03 1.19
C PHE A 129 10.20 1.91 2.23
N TYR A 130 10.09 0.64 1.82
CA TYR A 130 10.08 -0.49 2.74
C TYR A 130 10.64 -1.76 2.11
N THR A 131 11.43 -2.52 2.89
CA THR A 131 11.84 -3.89 2.57
C THR A 131 11.93 -4.71 3.85
N GLY A 132 11.19 -5.82 3.92
CA GLY A 132 11.14 -6.68 5.10
C GLY A 132 9.91 -7.58 5.14
N ALA A 133 9.69 -8.23 6.28
CA ALA A 133 8.46 -8.98 6.55
C ALA A 133 7.33 -8.02 6.95
N VAL A 134 6.10 -8.23 6.49
CA VAL A 134 5.00 -7.27 6.73
C VAL A 134 4.05 -7.70 7.84
N TYR A 135 4.36 -8.71 8.64
CA TYR A 135 3.38 -9.39 9.49
C TYR A 135 2.93 -8.55 10.69
N GLY A 136 3.82 -7.72 11.22
CA GLY A 136 3.59 -6.85 12.38
C GLY A 136 2.92 -5.52 12.02
N ASP A 137 3.11 -5.01 10.80
CA ASP A 137 2.53 -3.74 10.38
C ASP A 137 1.15 -3.91 9.72
N SER A 138 0.13 -3.31 10.33
CA SER A 138 -1.24 -3.41 9.84
C SER A 138 -1.47 -2.66 8.53
N ASP A 139 -0.73 -1.58 8.26
CA ASP A 139 -0.92 -0.77 7.06
C ASP A 139 -0.30 -1.46 5.84
N LEU A 140 0.93 -1.97 5.96
CA LEU A 140 1.59 -2.78 4.92
C LEU A 140 0.75 -4.02 4.57
N ASN A 141 0.23 -4.73 5.58
CA ASN A 141 -0.69 -5.84 5.36
C ASN A 141 -1.99 -5.40 4.68
N ARG A 142 -2.61 -4.31 5.13
CA ARG A 142 -3.86 -3.80 4.59
C ARG A 142 -3.71 -3.49 3.10
N ILE A 143 -2.66 -2.77 2.72
CA ILE A 143 -2.41 -2.39 1.33
C ILE A 143 -2.13 -3.61 0.46
N ARG A 144 -1.29 -4.55 0.94
CA ARG A 144 -1.10 -5.82 0.23
C ARG A 144 -2.44 -6.53 0.01
N ASN A 145 -3.26 -6.64 1.05
CA ASN A 145 -4.53 -7.35 0.99
C ASN A 145 -5.53 -6.68 0.02
N ILE A 146 -5.63 -5.35 0.03
CA ILE A 146 -6.43 -4.58 -0.94
C ILE A 146 -6.03 -4.93 -2.37
N ILE A 147 -4.73 -4.87 -2.68
CA ILE A 147 -4.29 -5.11 -4.07
C ILE A 147 -4.52 -6.58 -4.45
N THR A 148 -4.21 -7.51 -3.55
CA THR A 148 -4.38 -8.94 -3.84
C THR A 148 -5.84 -9.37 -3.98
N SER A 149 -6.82 -8.62 -3.45
CA SER A 149 -8.24 -8.94 -3.67
C SER A 149 -8.70 -8.72 -5.12
N TYR A 150 -7.88 -8.06 -5.93
CA TYR A 150 -8.10 -7.87 -7.37
C TYR A 150 -7.40 -8.95 -8.22
N SER A 151 -6.99 -10.08 -7.64
CA SER A 151 -6.54 -11.23 -8.43
C SER A 151 -7.71 -11.93 -9.12
N LEU A 152 -7.47 -12.39 -10.35
CA LEU A 152 -8.34 -13.36 -11.00
C LEU A 152 -7.93 -14.77 -10.55
N ASP A 153 -8.89 -15.50 -9.96
CA ASP A 153 -8.75 -16.92 -9.57
C ASP A 153 -8.27 -17.80 -10.74
#